data_AF-A0A354SP12-F1
#
_entry.id   AF-A0A354SP12-F1
#
_cell.length_a   1.000
_cell.length_b   1.000
_cell.length_c   1.000
_cell.angle_alpha   90.00
_cell.angle_beta   90.00
_cell.angle_gamma   90.00
#
_symmetry.space_group_name_H-M   'P 1'
#
loop_
_entity.id
_entity.type
_entity.pdbx_description
1 polymer ?
#
loop_
_entity_poly.entity_id
_entity_poly.type
_entity_poly.pdbx_seq_one_letter_code
_entity_poly.pdbx_strand_id
1 'polypeptide(L)'
;MKGYRILVFADNQQQSSKQEALRREEKVKELFPEMTTYLSFVSPFWKLRAGDFSTYDEANAMLHKMKSKLGEEGKEMYIIKENIIIPLN
;
A
#
# COMPACT_ATOMS: atom_id res chain seq x y z
N MET A 1 -15.83 -4.70 7.00
CA MET A 1 -15.67 -3.88 8.25
C MET A 1 -14.88 -2.62 7.90
N LYS A 2 -15.04 -1.51 8.64
CA LYS A 2 -14.17 -0.34 8.43
C LYS A 2 -12.79 -0.67 9.03
N GLY A 3 -11.73 -0.40 8.29
CA GLY A 3 -10.35 -0.56 8.75
C GLY A 3 -9.40 0.33 7.96
N TYR A 4 -8.13 -0.03 7.95
CA TYR A 4 -7.07 0.80 7.42
C TYR A 4 -6.17 0.01 6.48
N ARG A 5 -5.66 0.70 5.47
CA ARG A 5 -4.59 0.21 4.58
C ARG A 5 -3.54 1.29 4.43
N ILE A 6 -2.37 0.91 3.95
CA ILE A 6 -1.34 1.85 3.56
C ILE A 6 -1.43 2.06 2.05
N LEU A 7 -1.58 3.31 1.60
CA LEU A 7 -1.36 3.66 0.21
C LEU A 7 0.14 3.80 -0.03
N VAL A 8 0.68 2.95 -0.90
CA VAL A 8 2.10 2.88 -1.22
C VAL A 8 2.44 3.78 -2.41
N PHE A 9 1.56 3.81 -3.42
CA PHE A 9 1.74 4.58 -4.64
C PHE A 9 0.39 5.00 -5.22
N ALA A 10 0.32 6.22 -5.74
CA ALA A 10 -0.80 6.69 -6.54
C ALA A 10 -0.37 7.72 -7.58
N ASP A 11 -0.44 7.37 -8.86
CA ASP A 11 -0.07 8.26 -9.98
C ASP A 11 -0.98 8.01 -11.20
N ASN A 12 -1.16 9.02 -12.03
CA ASN A 12 -1.95 9.01 -13.26
C ASN A 12 -1.13 9.29 -14.54
N GLN A 13 0.20 9.38 -14.44
CA GLN A 13 1.08 9.51 -15.61
C GLN A 13 0.95 8.28 -16.53
N GLN A 14 0.16 8.43 -17.60
CA GLN A 14 -0.46 7.32 -18.35
C GLN A 14 0.52 6.31 -18.97
N GLN A 15 1.76 6.70 -19.26
CA GLN A 15 2.72 5.79 -19.92
C GLN A 15 3.54 4.93 -18.95
N SER A 16 3.87 5.41 -17.75
CA SER A 16 4.79 4.74 -16.81
C SER A 16 4.15 4.27 -15.51
N SER A 17 3.02 4.85 -15.10
CA SER A 17 2.40 4.61 -13.78
C SER A 17 2.07 3.14 -13.52
N LYS A 18 1.64 2.37 -14.53
CA LYS A 18 1.39 0.92 -14.38
C LYS A 18 2.68 0.15 -14.06
N GLN A 19 3.74 0.39 -14.82
CA GLN A 19 5.02 -0.31 -14.66
C GLN A 19 5.66 0.06 -13.32
N GLU A 20 5.60 1.33 -12.94
CA GLU A 20 6.11 1.79 -11.66
C GLU A 20 5.33 1.18 -10.49
N ALA A 21 4.00 1.10 -10.59
CA ALA A 21 3.19 0.48 -9.56
C ALA A 21 3.48 -1.03 -9.41
N LEU A 22 3.73 -1.73 -10.51
CA LEU A 22 4.15 -3.15 -10.50
C LEU A 22 5.53 -3.32 -9.86
N ARG A 23 6.52 -2.50 -10.24
CA ARG A 23 7.87 -2.52 -9.66
C ARG A 23 7.83 -2.28 -8.15
N ARG A 24 7.02 -1.32 -7.70
CA ARG A 24 6.83 -1.05 -6.27
C ARG A 24 6.11 -2.18 -5.56
N GLU A 25 5.15 -2.84 -6.21
CA GLU A 25 4.48 -4.02 -5.65
C GLU A 25 5.46 -5.18 -5.42
N GLU A 26 6.31 -5.49 -6.39
CA GLU A 26 7.36 -6.52 -6.27
C GLU A 26 8.29 -6.21 -5.08
N LYS A 27 8.79 -4.99 -4.99
CA LYS A 27 9.65 -4.55 -3.88
C LYS A 27 8.96 -4.65 -2.51
N VAL A 28 7.67 -4.33 -2.43
CA VAL A 28 6.88 -4.52 -1.19
C VAL A 28 6.80 -6.00 -0.83
N LYS A 29 6.50 -6.89 -1.78
CA LYS A 29 6.44 -8.34 -1.56
C LYS A 29 7.79 -8.94 -1.14
N GLU A 30 8.89 -8.46 -1.71
CA GLU A 30 10.24 -8.89 -1.32
C GLU A 30 10.58 -8.51 0.13
N LEU A 31 10.26 -7.28 0.54
CA LEU A 31 10.59 -6.77 1.88
C LEU A 31 9.58 -7.19 2.95
N PHE A 32 8.34 -7.49 2.55
CA PHE A 32 7.21 -7.80 3.42
C PHE A 32 6.38 -8.95 2.82
N PRO A 33 6.93 -10.18 2.75
CA PRO A 33 6.29 -11.31 2.07
C PRO A 33 4.92 -11.70 2.63
N GLU A 34 4.71 -11.49 3.93
CA GLU A 34 3.43 -11.77 4.61
C GLU A 34 2.36 -10.70 4.38
N MET A 35 2.71 -9.57 3.76
CA MET A 35 1.80 -8.45 3.58
C MET A 35 1.07 -8.55 2.23
N THR A 36 -0.25 -8.60 2.28
CA THR A 36 -1.08 -8.56 1.08
C THR A 36 -0.98 -7.19 0.39
N THR A 37 -0.89 -7.20 -0.94
CA THR A 37 -0.89 -6.00 -1.78
C THR A 37 -2.11 -5.96 -2.68
N TYR A 38 -2.57 -4.75 -3.01
CA TYR A 38 -3.71 -4.50 -3.89
C TYR A 38 -3.32 -3.46 -4.93
N LEU A 39 -3.01 -3.93 -6.13
CA LEU A 39 -2.82 -3.07 -7.29
C LEU A 39 -4.14 -2.88 -8.03
N SER A 40 -4.53 -1.62 -8.27
CA SER A 40 -5.82 -1.30 -8.89
C SER A 40 -5.73 -0.05 -9.74
N PHE A 41 -6.51 0.00 -10.82
CA PHE A 41 -6.70 1.21 -11.62
C PHE A 41 -8.04 1.85 -11.24
N VAL A 42 -7.98 3.01 -10.61
CA VAL A 42 -9.14 3.85 -10.30
C VAL A 42 -8.98 5.12 -11.11
N SER A 43 -9.64 5.15 -12.28
CA SER A 43 -9.44 6.20 -13.29
C SER A 43 -9.40 7.60 -12.67
N PRO A 44 -8.37 8.42 -12.99
CA PRO A 44 -7.25 8.15 -13.92
C PRO A 44 -5.99 7.52 -13.26
N PHE A 45 -6.05 7.02 -12.03
CA PHE A 45 -4.87 6.66 -11.22
C PHE A 45 -4.63 5.16 -11.11
N TRP A 46 -3.35 4.75 -11.20
CA TRP A 46 -2.89 3.50 -10.64
C TRP A 46 -2.67 3.68 -9.14
N LYS A 47 -3.23 2.78 -8.33
CA LYS A 47 -3.11 2.77 -6.87
C LYS A 47 -2.58 1.43 -6.40
N LEU A 48 -1.50 1.47 -5.62
CA LEU A 48 -0.98 0.33 -4.88
C LEU A 48 -1.28 0.53 -3.40
N ARG A 49 -2.05 -0.39 -2.82
CA ARG A 49 -2.35 -0.44 -1.38
C ARG A 49 -1.72 -1.69 -0.77
N ALA A 50 -1.40 -1.64 0.52
CA ALA A 50 -0.80 -2.76 1.23
C ALA A 50 -1.38 -2.93 2.65
N GLY A 51 -1.50 -4.20 3.04
CA GLY A 51 -1.98 -4.64 4.35
C GLY A 51 -3.49 -4.46 4.55
N ASP A 52 -3.98 -5.08 5.61
CA ASP A 52 -5.32 -4.91 6.16
C ASP A 52 -5.18 -4.75 7.68
N PHE A 53 -5.46 -3.56 8.20
CA PHE A 53 -5.26 -3.24 9.61
C PHE A 53 -6.59 -2.89 10.28
N SER A 54 -6.83 -3.48 11.46
CA SER A 54 -8.05 -3.25 12.21
C SER A 54 -8.03 -1.88 12.91
N THR A 55 -6.85 -1.45 13.33
CA THR A 55 -6.64 -0.17 14.01
C THR A 55 -5.69 0.75 13.24
N TYR A 56 -5.79 2.05 13.51
CA TYR A 56 -4.86 3.02 12.96
C TYR A 56 -3.44 2.82 13.48
N ASP A 57 -3.29 2.42 14.75
CA ASP A 57 -1.98 2.25 15.39
C ASP A 57 -1.20 1.08 14.77
N GLU A 58 -1.86 -0.03 14.45
CA GLU A 58 -1.27 -1.14 13.67
C GLU A 58 -0.78 -0.66 12.31
N ALA A 59 -1.63 0.09 11.60
CA ALA A 59 -1.28 0.66 10.30
C ALA A 59 -0.12 1.66 10.40
N ASN A 60 -0.06 2.46 11.47
CA ASN A 60 0.98 3.45 11.70
C ASN A 60 2.33 2.81 12.04
N ALA A 61 2.32 1.78 12.89
CA ALA A 61 3.52 0.99 13.17
C ALA A 61 4.08 0.37 11.88
N MET A 62 3.22 -0.23 11.04
CA MET A 62 3.65 -0.79 9.76
C MET A 62 4.12 0.30 8.78
N LEU A 63 3.44 1.44 8.72
CA LEU A 63 3.83 2.57 7.87
C LEU A 63 5.26 3.02 8.19
N HIS A 64 5.59 3.21 9.46
CA HIS A 64 6.95 3.59 9.87
C HIS A 64 7.99 2.54 9.44
N LYS A 65 7.67 1.25 9.60
CA LYS A 65 8.54 0.15 9.14
C LYS A 65 8.74 0.17 7.63
N MET A 66 7.66 0.35 6.85
CA MET A 66 7.73 0.46 5.39
C MET A 66 8.55 1.67 4.94
N LYS A 67 8.32 2.85 5.53
CA LYS A 67 9.10 4.06 5.23
C LYS A 67 10.59 3.87 5.47
N SER A 68 10.96 3.24 6.58
CA SER A 68 12.36 2.94 6.90
C SER A 68 13.02 1.98 5.91
N LYS A 69 12.27 1.01 5.36
CA LYS A 69 12.81 0.01 4.42
C LYS A 69 12.80 0.46 2.96
N LEU A 70 11.82 1.27 2.55
CA LEU A 70 11.65 1.73 1.17
C LEU A 70 12.39 3.05 0.88
N GLY A 71 12.81 3.79 1.90
CA GLY A 71 13.61 5.01 1.75
C GLY A 71 12.82 6.15 1.09
N GLU A 72 13.36 6.72 0.02
CA GLU A 72 12.73 7.85 -0.70
C GLU A 72 11.31 7.53 -1.20
N GLU A 73 11.09 6.34 -1.75
CA GLU A 73 9.76 5.87 -2.18
C GLU A 73 8.77 5.79 -1.01
N GLY A 74 9.27 5.65 0.22
CA GLY A 74 8.45 5.60 1.41
C GLY A 74 7.83 6.95 1.79
N LYS A 75 8.40 8.07 1.35
CA LYS A 75 7.98 9.41 1.81
C LYS A 75 6.54 9.74 1.41
N GLU A 76 6.11 9.29 0.23
CA GLU A 76 4.75 9.50 -0.30
C GLU A 76 3.69 8.58 0.32
N MET A 77 4.08 7.63 1.17
CA MET A 77 3.14 6.65 1.74
C MET A 77 2.32 7.24 2.89
N TYR A 78 1.04 6.88 2.95
CA TYR A 78 0.13 7.29 4.02
C TYR A 78 -0.97 6.27 4.29
N ILE A 79 -1.60 6.38 5.47
CA ILE A 79 -2.70 5.51 5.87
C ILE A 79 -4.00 6.03 5.26
N ILE A 80 -4.79 5.11 4.72
CA ILE A 80 -6.14 5.36 4.22
C ILE A 80 -7.14 4.52 4.99
N LYS A 81 -8.35 5.06 5.15
CA LYS A 81 -9.47 4.34 5.74
C LYS A 81 -10.29 3.68 4.63
N GLU A 82 -10.47 2.37 4.69
CA GLU A 82 -11.21 1.60 3.69
C GLU A 82 -12.13 0.56 4.34
N ASN A 83 -13.05 0.00 3.54
CA ASN A 83 -13.73 -1.22 3.91
C ASN A 83 -12.80 -2.39 3.59
N ILE A 84 -12.37 -3.09 4.64
CA ILE A 84 -11.49 -4.26 4.54
C ILE A 84 -12.24 -5.52 5.00
N ILE A 85 -11.83 -6.66 4.44
CA ILE A 85 -12.26 -7.98 4.88
C ILE A 85 -11.08 -8.53 5.68
N ILE A 86 -11.16 -8.46 7.00
CA ILE A 86 -10.22 -9.19 7.87
C ILE A 86 -10.82 -10.59 8.04
N PRO A 87 -10.13 -11.66 7.61
CA PRO A 87 -10.57 -13.01 7.93
C PRO A 87 -10.65 -13.14 9.45
N LEU A 88 -11.80 -13.53 9.98
CA LEU A 88 -11.90 -13.93 11.37
C LEU A 88 -11.19 -15.28 11.49
N ASN A 89 -10.06 -15.30 12.22
CA ASN A 89 -9.44 -16.54 12.68
C ASN A 89 -10.31 -17.19 13.76
#